data_AF-A0A0J6RWP3-F1
#
_entry.id   AF-A0A0J6RWP3-F1
#
_cell.length_a   1.000
_cell.length_b   1.000
_cell.length_c   1.000
_cell.angle_alpha   90.00
_cell.angle_beta   90.00
_cell.angle_gamma   90.00
#
_symmetry.space_group_name_H-M   'P 1'
#
loop_
_entity.id
_entity.type
_entity.pdbx_description
1 polymer ?
#
loop_
_entity_poly.entity_id
_entity_poly.type
_entity_poly.pdbx_seq_one_letter_code
_entity_poly.pdbx_strand_id
1 'polypeptide(L)'
;MTTILDILTGGRTIIAVRRQWTQHEGARDASDQRVHPQDGAACAWCAHGALMRASGLPAHHPLVTEVRRLLDEACMALFGATAAEVNDGPRVDGVSPRVQVLAGYDRAIARARAEMAEAA
;
A
#
# COMPACT_ATOMS: atom_id res chain seq x y z
N MET A 1 11.99 9.60 -12.92
CA MET A 1 11.56 8.22 -13.25
C MET A 1 11.03 7.61 -11.97
N THR A 2 9.79 7.13 -11.95
CA THR A 2 9.19 6.55 -10.74
C THR A 2 9.82 5.19 -10.44
N THR A 3 10.39 5.01 -9.25
CA THR A 3 11.01 3.75 -8.81
C THR A 3 10.09 2.93 -7.90
N ILE A 4 10.46 1.68 -7.61
CA ILE A 4 9.80 0.84 -6.59
C ILE A 4 9.78 1.55 -5.23
N LEU A 5 10.91 2.14 -4.84
CA LEU A 5 11.05 2.85 -3.57
C LEU A 5 10.14 4.08 -3.51
N ASP A 6 10.01 4.83 -4.61
CA ASP A 6 9.10 5.98 -4.69
C ASP A 6 7.64 5.57 -4.49
N ILE A 7 7.21 4.48 -5.13
CA ILE A 7 5.82 3.99 -5.04
C ILE A 7 5.52 3.50 -3.63
N LEU A 8 6.41 2.69 -3.04
CA LEU A 8 6.23 2.21 -1.66
C LEU A 8 6.20 3.37 -0.67
N THR A 9 7.11 4.33 -0.80
CA THR A 9 7.17 5.50 0.09
C THR A 9 5.93 6.39 -0.07
N GLY A 10 5.49 6.61 -1.30
CA GLY A 10 4.28 7.38 -1.60
C GLY A 10 3.02 6.70 -1.05
N GLY A 11 2.86 5.40 -1.30
CA GLY A 11 1.73 4.61 -0.80
C GLY A 11 1.66 4.62 0.72
N ARG A 12 2.80 4.40 1.39
CA ARG A 12 2.95 4.48 2.85
C ARG A 12 2.52 5.85 3.38
N THR A 13 2.95 6.92 2.73
CA THR A 13 2.64 8.31 3.13
C THR A 13 1.14 8.58 3.06
N ILE A 14 0.46 8.10 2.01
CA ILE A 14 -1.00 8.25 1.84
C ILE A 14 -1.74 7.59 3.02
N ILE A 15 -1.47 6.31 3.30
CA ILE A 15 -2.22 5.57 4.33
C ILE A 15 -1.83 5.93 5.77
N ALA A 16 -0.69 6.61 5.96
CA ALA A 16 -0.29 7.15 7.24
C ALA A 16 -1.28 8.21 7.76
N VAL A 17 -1.94 8.92 6.84
CA VAL A 17 -3.00 9.86 7.16
C VAL A 17 -4.29 9.09 7.41
N ARG A 18 -4.79 9.10 8.66
CA ARG A 18 -5.94 8.27 9.07
C ARG A 18 -7.18 8.47 8.20
N ARG A 19 -7.48 9.71 7.80
CA ARG A 19 -8.64 10.03 6.95
C ARG A 19 -8.49 9.56 5.49
N GLN A 20 -7.27 9.24 5.06
CA GLN A 20 -6.97 8.78 3.71
C GLN A 20 -6.83 7.26 3.63
N TRP A 21 -7.16 6.54 4.70
CA TRP A 21 -7.14 5.09 4.73
C TRP A 21 -8.57 4.53 4.73
N THR A 22 -8.80 3.48 3.95
CA THR A 22 -10.04 2.70 3.96
C THR A 22 -9.75 1.21 3.96
N GLN A 23 -10.70 0.43 4.47
CA GLN A 23 -10.78 -0.99 4.20
C GLN A 23 -11.48 -1.26 2.87
N HIS A 24 -11.20 -2.44 2.32
CA HIS A 24 -11.76 -2.95 1.09
C HIS A 24 -11.35 -2.14 -0.16
N GLU A 25 -11.82 -2.63 -1.31
CA GLU A 25 -11.44 -2.24 -2.67
C GLU A 25 -10.91 -0.81 -2.89
N GLY A 26 -9.69 -0.73 -3.42
CA GLY A 26 -9.16 0.43 -4.14
C GLY A 26 -9.17 1.75 -3.38
N ALA A 27 -10.21 2.55 -3.61
CA ALA A 27 -10.35 3.89 -3.07
C ALA A 27 -11.82 4.31 -2.90
N ARG A 28 -12.01 5.36 -2.11
CA ARG A 28 -13.30 6.00 -1.87
C ARG A 28 -13.23 7.50 -2.04
N ASP A 29 -14.36 8.08 -2.45
CA ASP A 29 -14.56 9.53 -2.47
C ASP A 29 -15.08 10.07 -1.12
N ALA A 30 -15.35 11.37 -1.06
CA ALA A 30 -15.85 12.05 0.15
C ALA A 30 -17.28 11.63 0.56
N SER A 31 -18.01 10.95 -0.33
CA SER A 31 -19.36 10.41 -0.10
C SER A 31 -19.32 8.91 0.22
N ASP A 32 -18.15 8.37 0.55
CA ASP A 32 -17.88 6.96 0.83
C ASP A 32 -18.14 6.01 -0.35
N GLN A 33 -18.30 6.56 -1.57
CA GLN A 33 -18.52 5.76 -2.78
C GLN A 33 -17.20 5.19 -3.29
N ARG A 34 -17.26 3.97 -3.81
CA ARG A 34 -16.11 3.32 -4.43
C ARG A 34 -15.75 4.05 -5.72
N VAL A 35 -14.49 4.42 -5.85
CA VAL A 35 -13.96 5.09 -7.04
C VAL A 35 -12.63 4.46 -7.44
N HIS A 36 -12.20 4.74 -8.67
CA HIS A 36 -10.89 4.29 -9.11
C HIS A 36 -9.79 4.98 -8.28
N PRO A 37 -8.70 4.30 -7.87
CA PRO A 37 -7.64 4.90 -7.06
C PRO A 37 -6.96 6.14 -7.65
N GLN A 38 -7.02 6.32 -8.96
CA GLN A 38 -6.47 7.49 -9.65
C GLN A 38 -7.49 8.60 -9.92
N ASP A 39 -8.77 8.37 -9.60
CA ASP A 39 -9.81 9.38 -9.74
C ASP A 39 -9.45 10.64 -8.92
N GLY A 40 -9.75 11.82 -9.47
CA GLY A 40 -9.54 13.09 -8.77
C GLY A 40 -10.42 13.25 -7.53
N ALA A 41 -11.56 12.55 -7.48
CA ALA A 41 -12.46 12.53 -6.33
C ALA A 41 -12.01 11.58 -5.21
N ALA A 42 -11.07 10.66 -5.47
CA ALA A 42 -10.57 9.72 -4.47
C ALA A 42 -9.90 10.46 -3.31
N CYS A 43 -10.32 10.18 -2.08
CA CYS A 43 -9.78 10.79 -0.87
C CYS A 43 -9.34 9.79 0.21
N ALA A 44 -9.71 8.51 0.09
CA ALA A 44 -9.22 7.43 0.95
C ALA A 44 -8.87 6.19 0.14
N TRP A 45 -7.82 5.47 0.53
CA TRP A 45 -7.28 4.31 -0.19
C TRP A 45 -7.00 3.14 0.74
N CYS A 46 -7.18 1.93 0.22
CA CYS A 46 -6.68 0.73 0.89
C CYS A 46 -5.17 0.54 0.63
N ALA A 47 -4.60 -0.52 1.19
CA ALA A 47 -3.19 -0.86 1.02
C ALA A 47 -2.72 -0.83 -0.45
N HIS A 48 -3.39 -1.54 -1.36
CA HIS A 48 -3.01 -1.58 -2.77
C HIS A 48 -3.47 -0.35 -3.56
N GLY A 49 -4.62 0.24 -3.22
CA GLY A 49 -5.08 1.48 -3.85
C GLY A 49 -4.10 2.64 -3.65
N ALA A 50 -3.44 2.69 -2.49
CA ALA A 50 -2.41 3.69 -2.22
C ALA A 50 -1.17 3.51 -3.10
N LEU A 51 -0.79 2.27 -3.44
CA LEU A 51 0.29 2.01 -4.42
C LEU A 51 -0.09 2.53 -5.80
N MET A 52 -1.31 2.25 -6.25
CA MET A 52 -1.81 2.73 -7.55
C MET A 52 -1.89 4.25 -7.61
N ARG A 53 -2.30 4.89 -6.51
CA ARG A 53 -2.34 6.35 -6.40
C ARG A 53 -0.94 6.95 -6.44
N ALA A 54 0.01 6.35 -5.72
CA ALA A 54 1.39 6.82 -5.65
C ALA A 54 2.15 6.62 -6.97
N SER A 55 1.85 5.55 -7.71
CA SER A 55 2.52 5.25 -8.98
C SER A 55 2.06 6.13 -10.13
N GLY A 56 0.77 6.52 -10.14
CA GLY A 56 0.16 7.13 -11.32
C GLY A 56 0.02 6.15 -12.50
N LEU A 57 0.18 4.85 -12.26
CA LEU A 57 0.16 3.78 -13.27
C LEU A 57 -1.05 2.86 -13.12
N PRO A 58 -1.56 2.27 -14.21
CA PRO A 58 -2.68 1.34 -14.16
C PRO A 58 -2.34 0.07 -13.37
N ALA A 59 -3.35 -0.60 -12.81
CA ALA A 59 -3.17 -1.76 -11.93
C ALA A 59 -2.35 -2.92 -12.54
N HIS A 60 -2.46 -3.12 -13.86
CA HIS A 60 -1.78 -4.18 -14.59
C HIS A 60 -0.36 -3.79 -15.06
N HIS A 61 0.10 -2.57 -14.75
CA HIS A 61 1.44 -2.15 -15.12
C HIS A 61 2.48 -3.03 -14.38
N PRO A 62 3.53 -3.54 -15.06
CA PRO A 62 4.51 -4.45 -14.44
C PRO A 62 5.12 -3.92 -13.15
N LEU A 63 5.47 -2.63 -13.10
CA LEU A 63 5.97 -1.99 -11.89
C LEU A 63 4.96 -2.01 -10.73
N VAL A 64 3.66 -1.84 -11.00
CA VAL A 64 2.62 -1.90 -9.95
C VAL A 64 2.45 -3.33 -9.45
N THR A 65 2.46 -4.31 -10.36
CA THR A 65 2.45 -5.74 -10.01
C THR A 65 3.63 -6.10 -9.10
N GLU A 66 4.82 -5.62 -9.43
CA GLU A 66 6.03 -5.91 -8.67
C GLU A 66 6.02 -5.26 -7.28
N VAL A 67 5.63 -3.98 -7.20
CA VAL A 67 5.52 -3.28 -5.91
C VAL A 67 4.46 -3.94 -5.02
N ARG A 68 3.33 -4.36 -5.60
CA ARG A 68 2.30 -5.11 -4.89
C ARG A 68 2.85 -6.42 -4.34
N ARG A 69 3.58 -7.19 -5.16
CA ARG A 69 4.24 -8.45 -4.73
C ARG A 69 5.16 -8.21 -3.54
N LEU A 70 6.00 -7.18 -3.58
CA LEU A 70 6.91 -6.85 -2.48
C LEU A 70 6.17 -6.49 -1.18
N LEU A 71 5.07 -5.73 -1.29
CA LEU A 71 4.24 -5.41 -0.13
C LEU A 71 3.54 -6.66 0.42
N ASP A 72 2.99 -7.50 -0.44
CA ASP A 72 2.33 -8.76 -0.03
C ASP A 72 3.33 -9.71 0.64
N GLU A 73 4.56 -9.83 0.14
CA GLU A 73 5.64 -10.60 0.78
C GLU A 73 6.05 -10.02 2.14
N ALA A 74 6.10 -8.70 2.27
CA ALA A 74 6.42 -8.04 3.53
C ALA A 74 5.33 -8.30 4.58
N CYS A 75 4.04 -8.18 4.20
CA CYS A 75 2.92 -8.51 5.07
C CYS A 75 2.89 -10.00 5.41
N MET A 76 3.15 -10.89 4.43
CA MET A 76 3.18 -12.32 4.66
C MET A 76 4.26 -12.70 5.67
N ALA A 77 5.45 -12.11 5.57
CA ALA A 77 6.54 -12.35 6.51
C ALA A 77 6.27 -11.84 7.94
N LEU A 78 5.46 -10.79 8.11
CA LEU A 78 5.15 -10.19 9.40
C LEU A 78 3.91 -10.78 10.06
N PHE A 79 2.90 -11.11 9.26
CA PHE A 79 1.53 -11.38 9.72
C PHE A 79 0.95 -12.68 9.16
N GLY A 80 1.65 -13.39 8.27
CA GLY A 80 1.16 -14.62 7.65
C GLY A 80 0.01 -14.40 6.67
N ALA A 81 -0.19 -13.18 6.18
CA ALA A 81 -1.26 -12.81 5.25
C ALA A 81 -0.81 -11.72 4.27
N THR A 82 -1.45 -11.63 3.10
CA THR A 82 -1.20 -10.59 2.09
C THR A 82 -1.58 -9.21 2.60
N ALA A 83 -1.14 -8.14 1.94
CA ALA A 83 -1.46 -6.79 2.39
C ALA A 83 -2.96 -6.48 2.28
N ALA A 84 -3.67 -7.08 1.32
CA ALA A 84 -5.12 -6.97 1.23
C ALA A 84 -5.82 -7.65 2.41
N GLU A 85 -5.41 -8.88 2.75
CA GLU A 85 -5.96 -9.62 3.89
C GLU A 85 -5.64 -8.94 5.23
N VAL A 86 -4.42 -8.39 5.39
CA VAL A 86 -4.06 -7.61 6.58
C VAL A 86 -4.88 -6.32 6.66
N ASN A 87 -5.10 -5.64 5.53
CA ASN A 87 -5.87 -4.39 5.49
C ASN A 87 -7.33 -4.59 5.91
N ASP A 88 -7.92 -5.70 5.49
CA ASP A 88 -9.34 -6.02 5.71
C ASP A 88 -9.56 -6.93 6.93
N GLY A 89 -8.47 -7.44 7.51
CA GLY A 89 -8.45 -8.37 8.61
C GLY A 89 -8.73 -7.75 9.98
N PRO A 90 -8.68 -8.58 11.04
CA PRO A 90 -8.91 -8.13 12.40
C PRO A 90 -7.70 -7.37 12.97
N ARG A 91 -7.89 -6.83 14.17
CA ARG A 91 -6.76 -6.42 15.01
C ARG A 91 -5.96 -7.65 15.44
N VAL A 92 -4.64 -7.53 15.44
CA VAL A 92 -3.72 -8.53 16.01
C VAL A 92 -3.06 -7.88 17.22
N ASP A 93 -3.17 -8.50 18.38
CA ASP A 93 -2.63 -7.98 19.65
C ASP A 93 -2.99 -6.50 19.93
N GLY A 94 -4.24 -6.12 19.62
CA GLY A 94 -4.73 -4.75 19.76
C GLY A 94 -4.32 -3.77 18.66
N VAL A 95 -3.38 -4.15 17.79
CA VAL A 95 -2.88 -3.32 16.68
C VAL A 95 -3.90 -3.26 15.56
N SER A 96 -4.31 -2.04 15.17
CA SER A 96 -5.26 -1.85 14.06
C SER A 96 -4.71 -2.34 12.72
N PRO A 97 -5.55 -2.86 11.81
CA PRO A 97 -5.18 -3.24 10.45
C PRO A 97 -4.32 -2.20 9.73
N ARG A 98 -4.69 -0.91 9.80
CA ARG A 98 -3.92 0.20 9.21
C ARG A 98 -2.46 0.24 9.70
N VAL A 99 -2.23 0.03 10.99
CA VAL A 99 -0.88 0.04 11.57
C VAL A 99 -0.09 -1.19 11.15
N GLN A 100 -0.75 -2.35 11.01
CA GLN A 100 -0.14 -3.55 10.46
C GLN A 100 0.27 -3.36 8.98
N VAL A 101 -0.62 -2.79 8.15
CA VAL A 101 -0.31 -2.43 6.76
C VAL A 101 0.87 -1.45 6.69
N LEU A 102 0.90 -0.43 7.55
CA LEU A 102 2.03 0.51 7.64
C LEU A 102 3.35 -0.21 7.94
N ALA A 103 3.35 -1.20 8.85
CA ALA A 103 4.54 -2.01 9.12
C ALA A 103 4.96 -2.87 7.91
N GLY A 104 3.99 -3.41 7.15
CA GLY A 104 4.25 -4.08 5.87
C GLY A 104 4.94 -3.16 4.86
N TYR A 105 4.45 -1.93 4.72
CA TYR A 105 5.09 -0.90 3.91
C TYR A 105 6.51 -0.58 4.39
N ASP A 106 6.69 -0.32 5.68
CA ASP A 106 7.98 0.04 6.26
C ASP A 106 9.02 -1.07 6.03
N ARG A 107 8.61 -2.35 6.11
CA ARG A 107 9.45 -3.51 5.77
C ARG A 107 9.78 -3.60 4.28
N ALA A 108 8.80 -3.43 3.40
CA ALA A 108 9.02 -3.44 1.96
C ALA A 108 9.98 -2.31 1.52
N ILE A 109 9.83 -1.12 2.11
CA ILE A 109 10.72 0.04 1.90
C ILE A 109 12.15 -0.30 2.33
N ALA A 110 12.33 -0.90 3.51
CA ALA A 110 13.65 -1.28 4.01
C ALA A 110 14.35 -2.26 3.07
N ARG A 111 13.62 -3.27 2.56
CA ARG A 111 14.15 -4.23 1.58
C ARG A 111 14.56 -3.54 0.27
N ALA A 112 13.69 -2.70 -0.30
CA ALA A 112 13.99 -2.00 -1.54
C ALA A 112 15.23 -1.09 -1.41
N ARG A 113 15.42 -0.45 -0.25
CA ARG A 113 16.63 0.34 0.04
C ARG A 113 17.90 -0.52 0.10
N ALA A 114 17.82 -1.70 0.70
CA ALA A 114 18.95 -2.62 0.78
C ALA A 114 19.36 -3.11 -0.62
N GLU A 115 18.40 -3.55 -1.44
CA GLU A 115 18.64 -3.98 -2.81
C GLU A 115 19.26 -2.87 -3.68
N MET A 116 18.82 -1.62 -3.51
CA MET A 116 19.43 -0.47 -4.19
C MET A 116 20.87 -0.20 -3.74
N ALA A 117 21.19 -0.41 -2.47
CA ALA A 117 22.53 -0.19 -1.94
C ALA A 117 23.52 -1.29 -2.38
N GLU A 118 23.04 -2.53 -2.57
CA GLU A 118 23.85 -3.64 -3.08
C GLU A 118 24.16 -3.53 -4.58
N ALA A 119 23.32 -2.80 -5.33
CA ALA A 119 23.47 -2.59 -6.77
C ALA A 119 24.32 -1.36 -7.17
N ALA A 120 24.80 -0.59 -6.19
CA ALA A 120 25.57 0.65 -6.36
C ALA A 120 27.07 0.42 -6.18
#